data_AF-A0A9W6U205-F1
#
_entry.id   AF-A0A9W6U205-F1
#
_cell.length_a   1.000
_cell.length_b   1.000
_cell.length_c   1.000
_cell.angle_alpha   90.00
_cell.angle_beta   90.00
_cell.angle_gamma   90.00
#
_symmetry.space_group_name_H-M   'P 1'
#
loop_
_entity.id
_entity.type
_entity.pdbx_description
1 polymer ?
#
loop_
_entity_poly.entity_id
_entity_poly.type
_entity_poly.pdbx_seq_one_letter_code
_entity_poly.pdbx_strand_id
1 'polypeptide(L)'
;MWTLAKLHHRLQDREDYHGLGCPDDTVVIRYRLVRTLVTGAKVSVMQRYIFRRFVGEDHTVFIWKTYSEGEGIFAGLLLEETGWVRHQPSDEDGSTVVGVCVRQVPMRFGSSSPSQSEAQEFNSVMQSSLDEDAQAITSTLSRLLLEETLAGIDI
;
A
#
# COMPACT_ATOMS: atom_id res chain seq x y z
N MET A 1 -12.61 -4.80 6.44
CA MET A 1 -11.67 -4.97 5.32
C MET A 1 -11.53 -3.75 4.41
N TRP A 2 -12.60 -3.24 3.79
CA TRP A 2 -12.53 -2.07 2.89
C TRP A 2 -11.85 -0.84 3.50
N THR A 3 -12.02 -0.61 4.80
CA THR A 3 -11.36 0.49 5.54
C THR A 3 -9.83 0.42 5.49
N LEU A 4 -9.23 -0.77 5.36
CA LEU A 4 -7.78 -0.97 5.32
C LEU A 4 -7.18 -0.50 3.99
N ALA A 5 -7.94 -0.66 2.89
CA ALA A 5 -7.57 -0.17 1.57
C ALA A 5 -7.37 1.35 1.51
N LYS A 6 -7.89 2.09 2.50
CA LYS A 6 -7.77 3.54 2.56
C LYS A 6 -6.43 4.01 3.13
N LEU A 7 -5.58 3.11 3.65
CA LEU A 7 -4.26 3.45 4.19
C LEU A 7 -4.28 4.65 5.16
N HIS A 8 -5.20 4.66 6.13
CA HIS A 8 -5.40 5.82 7.03
C HIS A 8 -4.16 6.22 7.85
N HIS A 9 -3.15 5.35 7.95
CA HIS A 9 -1.87 5.67 8.57
C HIS A 9 -0.96 6.54 7.69
N ARG A 10 -1.24 6.68 6.40
CA ARG A 10 -0.50 7.53 5.45
C ARG A 10 -1.16 8.90 5.35
N LEU A 11 -0.75 9.86 6.20
CA LEU A 11 -1.43 11.16 6.36
C LEU A 11 -0.64 12.37 5.82
N GLN A 12 0.68 12.26 5.63
CA GLN A 12 1.49 13.39 5.22
C GLN A 12 1.13 13.82 3.79
N ASP A 13 0.78 15.10 3.62
CA ASP A 13 0.32 15.72 2.37
C ASP A 13 -0.75 14.88 1.65
N ARG A 14 -1.64 14.25 2.41
CA ARG A 14 -2.65 13.35 1.88
C ARG A 14 -3.79 14.11 1.20
N GLU A 15 -4.15 13.66 0.01
CA GLU A 15 -5.34 14.07 -0.72
C GLU A 15 -6.13 12.83 -1.16
N ASP A 16 -7.42 12.81 -0.83
CA ASP A 16 -8.36 11.79 -1.28
C ASP A 16 -9.15 12.32 -2.48
N TYR A 17 -9.14 11.56 -3.58
CA TYR A 17 -9.85 11.92 -4.80
C TYR A 17 -11.14 11.13 -4.90
N HIS A 18 -12.27 11.84 -4.86
CA HIS A 18 -13.61 11.27 -4.98
C HIS A 18 -14.14 11.39 -6.42
N GLY A 19 -15.10 10.53 -6.78
CA GLY A 19 -15.75 10.55 -8.09
C GLY A 19 -14.91 9.94 -9.24
N LEU A 20 -13.78 9.30 -8.91
CA LEU A 20 -12.98 8.55 -9.87
C LEU A 20 -13.30 7.05 -9.77
N GLY A 21 -13.71 6.43 -10.88
CA GLY A 21 -14.07 5.01 -10.91
C GLY A 21 -15.42 4.71 -10.26
N CYS A 22 -15.55 3.53 -9.63
CA CYS A 22 -16.74 3.15 -8.86
C CYS A 22 -16.58 3.69 -7.42
N PRO A 23 -17.43 4.60 -6.93
CA PRO A 23 -17.24 5.28 -5.64
C PRO A 23 -17.11 4.33 -4.43
N ASP A 24 -17.82 3.20 -4.46
CA ASP A 24 -17.85 2.26 -3.34
C ASP A 24 -16.73 1.20 -3.40
N ASP A 25 -16.06 1.09 -4.54
CA ASP A 25 -15.06 0.05 -4.80
C ASP A 25 -13.70 0.60 -5.22
N THR A 26 -13.54 1.93 -5.33
CA THR A 26 -12.30 2.55 -5.77
C THR A 26 -11.81 3.56 -4.74
N VAL A 27 -10.53 3.45 -4.36
CA VAL A 27 -9.80 4.43 -3.57
C VAL A 27 -8.74 5.03 -4.46
N VAL A 28 -8.70 6.36 -4.57
CA VAL A 28 -7.64 7.09 -5.23
C VAL A 28 -7.11 8.12 -4.26
N ILE A 29 -5.84 7.99 -3.88
CA ILE A 29 -5.21 8.92 -2.95
C ILE A 29 -3.84 9.33 -3.46
N ARG A 30 -3.44 10.53 -3.09
CA ARG A 30 -2.06 10.99 -3.16
C ARG A 30 -1.57 11.24 -1.76
N TYR A 31 -0.35 10.85 -1.44
CA TYR A 31 0.28 11.16 -0.16
C TYR A 31 1.79 11.17 -0.31
N ARG A 32 2.47 11.73 0.68
CA ARG A 32 3.93 11.79 0.71
C ARG A 32 4.50 10.84 1.74
N LEU A 33 5.42 9.98 1.30
CA LEU A 33 6.27 9.24 2.20
C LEU A 33 7.42 10.14 2.64
N VAL A 34 7.67 10.24 3.95
CA VAL A 34 8.83 10.95 4.49
C VAL A 34 9.65 9.97 5.32
N ARG A 35 10.97 9.98 5.11
CA ARG A 35 11.92 9.15 5.84
C ARG A 35 13.15 9.94 6.24
N THR A 36 13.74 9.55 7.36
CA THR A 36 15.08 9.98 7.75
C THR A 36 16.00 8.81 7.48
N LEU A 37 16.97 9.01 6.58
CA LEU A 37 17.98 8.00 6.26
C LEU A 37 18.94 7.81 7.44
N VAL A 38 19.74 6.74 7.38
CA VAL A 38 20.80 6.47 8.37
C VAL A 38 21.80 7.63 8.47
N THR A 39 22.02 8.35 7.37
CA THR A 39 22.86 9.55 7.30
C THR A 39 22.26 10.76 8.03
N GLY A 40 21.02 10.67 8.51
CA GLY A 40 20.25 11.78 9.08
C GLY A 40 19.56 12.65 8.03
N ALA A 41 19.79 12.41 6.74
CA ALA A 41 19.14 13.14 5.66
C ALA A 41 17.64 12.83 5.63
N LYS A 42 16.79 13.86 5.54
CA LYS A 42 15.36 13.69 5.28
C LYS A 42 15.12 13.56 3.79
N VAL A 43 14.38 12.53 3.41
CA VAL A 43 13.97 12.25 2.04
C VAL A 43 12.47 12.10 1.95
N SER A 44 11.93 12.35 0.77
CA SER A 44 10.52 12.16 0.50
C SER A 44 10.25 11.53 -0.85
N VAL A 45 9.12 10.85 -0.92
CA VAL A 45 8.60 10.20 -2.12
C VAL A 45 7.12 10.54 -2.23
N MET A 46 6.72 11.14 -3.35
CA MET A 46 5.31 11.35 -3.65
C MET A 46 4.71 10.05 -4.17
N GLN A 47 3.64 9.56 -3.54
CA GLN A 47 2.92 8.36 -3.96
C GLN A 47 1.52 8.68 -4.44
N ARG A 48 1.15 8.09 -5.57
CA ARG A 48 -0.21 8.11 -6.13
C ARG A 48 -0.72 6.69 -6.14
N TYR A 49 -1.69 6.42 -5.29
CA TYR A 49 -2.21 5.08 -5.02
C TYR A 49 -3.63 4.96 -5.55
N ILE A 50 -3.86 3.95 -6.36
CA ILE A 50 -5.18 3.57 -6.87
C ILE A 50 -5.43 2.14 -6.41
N PHE A 51 -6.52 1.92 -5.71
CA PHE A 51 -6.93 0.62 -5.23
C PHE A 51 -8.37 0.35 -5.62
N ARG A 52 -8.65 -0.89 -6.01
CA ARG A 52 -9.97 -1.31 -6.44
C ARG A 52 -10.36 -2.66 -5.87
N ARG A 53 -11.62 -2.76 -5.44
CA ARG A 53 -12.27 -4.00 -5.00
C ARG A 53 -13.10 -4.62 -6.12
N PHE A 54 -13.10 -5.95 -6.16
CA PHE A 54 -13.95 -6.78 -6.99
C PHE A 54 -14.55 -7.85 -6.10
N VAL A 55 -15.89 -7.87 -5.99
CA VAL A 55 -16.63 -8.83 -5.16
C VAL A 55 -17.24 -9.88 -6.08
N GLY A 56 -16.78 -11.12 -5.94
CA GLY A 56 -17.40 -12.30 -6.52
C GLY A 56 -18.29 -13.02 -5.50
N GLU A 57 -18.83 -14.18 -5.89
CA GLU A 57 -19.69 -15.00 -5.03
C GLU A 57 -18.92 -15.57 -3.84
N ASP A 58 -17.82 -16.29 -4.11
CA ASP A 58 -17.02 -16.97 -3.07
C ASP A 58 -15.66 -16.31 -2.79
N HIS A 59 -15.40 -15.15 -3.38
CA HIS A 59 -14.13 -14.48 -3.22
C HIS A 59 -14.21 -12.97 -3.39
N THR A 60 -13.31 -12.27 -2.71
CA THR A 60 -13.07 -10.85 -2.94
C THR A 60 -11.64 -10.65 -3.40
N VAL A 61 -11.46 -9.96 -4.52
CA VAL A 61 -10.15 -9.59 -5.06
C VAL A 61 -9.99 -8.08 -4.92
N PHE A 62 -8.83 -7.69 -4.44
CA PHE A 62 -8.38 -6.32 -4.42
C PHE A 62 -7.17 -6.18 -5.31
N ILE A 63 -7.11 -5.10 -6.06
CA ILE A 63 -6.00 -4.78 -6.96
C ILE A 63 -5.57 -3.37 -6.68
N TRP A 64 -4.27 -3.11 -6.71
CA TRP A 64 -3.76 -1.75 -6.61
C TRP A 64 -2.64 -1.47 -7.58
N LYS A 65 -2.47 -0.18 -7.81
CA LYS A 65 -1.36 0.40 -8.52
C LYS A 65 -0.86 1.62 -7.78
N THR A 66 0.45 1.67 -7.56
CA THR A 66 1.12 2.81 -6.92
C THR A 66 2.18 3.36 -7.85
N TYR A 67 2.12 4.67 -8.09
CA TYR A 67 3.18 5.40 -8.76
C TYR A 67 3.93 6.22 -7.74
N SER A 68 5.22 5.93 -7.59
CA SER A 68 6.10 6.56 -6.61
C SER A 68 7.14 7.40 -7.34
N GLU A 69 7.29 8.64 -6.91
CA GLU A 69 8.20 9.63 -7.51
C GLU A 69 9.08 10.21 -6.42
N GLY A 70 10.39 9.98 -6.55
CA GLY A 70 11.37 10.48 -5.59
C GLY A 70 11.56 11.99 -5.68
N GLU A 71 11.86 12.62 -4.55
CA GLU A 71 12.10 14.06 -4.45
C GLU A 71 13.47 14.35 -3.84
N GLY A 72 13.95 15.59 -4.00
CA GLY A 72 15.25 16.00 -3.49
C GLY A 72 16.37 15.14 -4.09
N ILE A 73 17.09 14.40 -3.24
CA ILE A 73 18.16 13.49 -3.69
C ILE A 73 17.65 12.32 -4.53
N PHE A 74 16.35 12.00 -4.45
CA PHE A 74 15.72 10.96 -5.28
C PHE A 74 15.04 11.51 -6.53
N ALA A 75 15.20 12.79 -6.84
CA ALA A 75 14.59 13.39 -8.02
C ALA A 75 14.97 12.62 -9.30
N GLY A 76 13.97 12.24 -10.10
CA GLY A 76 14.14 11.45 -11.32
C GLY A 76 14.10 9.93 -11.12
N LEU A 77 14.04 9.45 -9.88
CA LEU A 77 13.75 8.05 -9.56
C LEU A 77 12.25 7.82 -9.48
N LEU A 78 11.78 6.78 -10.17
CA LEU A 78 10.38 6.36 -10.11
C LEU A 78 10.28 4.88 -9.80
N LEU A 79 9.16 4.50 -9.20
CA LEU A 79 8.80 3.10 -9.02
C LEU A 79 7.31 2.91 -9.29
N GLU A 80 7.03 2.02 -10.23
CA GLU A 80 5.68 1.50 -10.44
C GLU A 80 5.52 0.25 -9.58
N GLU A 81 4.47 0.22 -8.79
CA GLU A 81 4.04 -0.96 -8.07
C GLU A 81 2.67 -1.39 -8.57
N THR A 82 2.49 -2.69 -8.76
CA THR A 82 1.19 -3.29 -9.01
C THR A 82 1.06 -4.51 -8.13
N GLY A 83 -0.08 -4.65 -7.46
CA GLY A 83 -0.32 -5.82 -6.62
C GLY A 83 -1.77 -6.22 -6.60
N TRP A 84 -2.01 -7.41 -6.08
CA TRP A 84 -3.34 -7.91 -5.80
C TRP A 84 -3.35 -8.73 -4.51
N VAL A 85 -4.51 -8.76 -3.88
CA VAL A 85 -4.81 -9.67 -2.77
C VAL A 85 -6.17 -10.30 -3.00
N ARG A 86 -6.25 -11.62 -2.82
CA ARG A 86 -7.47 -12.42 -2.96
C ARG A 86 -7.81 -13.04 -1.62
N HIS A 87 -9.06 -12.86 -1.21
CA HIS A 87 -9.64 -13.49 -0.04
C HIS A 87 -10.70 -14.49 -0.50
N GLN A 88 -10.68 -15.68 0.07
CA GLN A 88 -11.71 -16.69 -0.12
C GLN A 88 -11.88 -17.52 1.16
N PRO A 89 -13.05 -18.11 1.40
CA PRO A 89 -13.22 -19.13 2.44
C PRO A 89 -12.27 -20.31 2.22
N SER A 90 -11.84 -20.92 3.32
CA SER A 90 -11.21 -22.23 3.34
C SER A 90 -12.27 -23.32 3.32
N ASP A 91 -12.03 -24.38 2.55
CA ASP A 91 -12.94 -25.52 2.44
C ASP A 91 -12.93 -26.43 3.69
N GLU A 92 -11.90 -26.32 4.55
CA GLU A 92 -11.62 -27.32 5.59
C GLU A 92 -12.02 -26.89 7.01
N ASP A 93 -11.87 -25.60 7.34
CA ASP A 93 -11.87 -25.15 8.74
C ASP A 93 -12.60 -23.82 8.98
N GLY A 94 -13.34 -23.32 7.98
CA GLY A 94 -14.04 -22.03 8.06
C GLY A 94 -13.10 -20.83 8.18
N SER A 95 -11.79 -21.01 7.99
CA SER A 95 -10.81 -19.92 7.95
C SER A 95 -10.90 -19.15 6.62
N THR A 96 -10.17 -18.04 6.52
CA THR A 96 -10.03 -17.29 5.26
C THR A 96 -8.65 -17.50 4.69
N VAL A 97 -8.56 -17.97 3.44
CA VAL A 97 -7.32 -18.04 2.69
C VAL A 97 -7.04 -16.68 2.05
N VAL A 98 -5.83 -16.16 2.28
CA VAL A 98 -5.37 -14.88 1.73
C VAL A 98 -4.18 -15.12 0.81
N GLY A 99 -4.36 -14.87 -0.49
CA GLY A 99 -3.28 -14.86 -1.47
C GLY A 99 -2.86 -13.44 -1.79
N VAL A 100 -1.56 -13.13 -1.75
CA VAL A 100 -1.01 -11.80 -2.06
C VAL A 100 0.09 -11.92 -3.10
N CYS A 101 0.12 -11.00 -4.07
CA CYS A 101 1.26 -10.83 -4.96
C CYS A 101 1.50 -9.34 -5.21
N VAL A 102 2.76 -8.92 -5.12
CA VAL A 102 3.18 -7.54 -5.35
C VAL A 102 4.37 -7.54 -6.30
N ARG A 103 4.33 -6.67 -7.30
CA ARG A 103 5.42 -6.45 -8.25
C ARG A 103 5.82 -4.99 -8.22
N GLN A 104 7.10 -4.74 -7.93
CA GLN A 104 7.71 -3.42 -8.03
C GLN A 104 8.64 -3.37 -9.25
N VAL A 105 8.52 -2.29 -10.04
CA VAL A 105 9.31 -2.03 -11.24
C VAL A 105 9.94 -0.65 -11.12
N PRO A 106 11.25 -0.57 -10.86
CA PRO A 106 11.96 0.69 -10.93
C PRO A 106 11.88 1.26 -12.34
N MET A 107 11.54 2.54 -12.45
CA MET A 107 11.51 3.29 -13.70
C MET A 107 12.47 4.48 -13.58
N ARG A 108 13.04 4.91 -14.71
CA ARG A 108 13.92 6.08 -14.76
C ARG A 108 13.40 7.06 -15.80
N PHE A 109 13.37 8.35 -15.45
CA PHE A 109 13.01 9.41 -16.38
C PHE A 109 14.03 10.54 -16.28
N GLY A 110 14.62 10.94 -17.41
CA GLY A 110 15.62 12.01 -17.49
C GLY A 110 17.01 11.55 -17.94
N SER A 111 17.86 12.54 -18.28
CA SER A 111 19.20 12.33 -18.85
C SER A 111 20.32 12.20 -17.82
N SER A 112 20.08 12.61 -16.57
CA SER A 112 21.03 12.44 -15.47
C SER A 112 20.79 11.09 -14.79
N SER A 113 21.77 10.18 -14.89
CA SER A 113 21.72 8.92 -14.17
C SER A 113 21.96 9.17 -12.68
N PRO A 114 21.01 8.82 -11.79
CA PRO A 114 21.29 8.80 -10.36
C PRO A 114 22.41 7.81 -10.08
N SER A 115 23.21 8.08 -9.05
CA SER A 115 24.24 7.15 -8.61
C SER A 115 23.60 5.81 -8.23
N GLN A 116 24.36 4.73 -8.35
CA GLN A 116 23.90 3.41 -7.94
C GLN A 116 23.47 3.39 -6.46
N SER A 117 24.16 4.18 -5.62
CA SER A 117 23.85 4.35 -4.19
C SER A 117 22.47 4.96 -3.97
N GLU A 118 22.16 6.07 -4.65
CA GLU A 118 20.85 6.74 -4.53
C GLU A 118 19.71 5.82 -5.00
N ALA A 119 19.92 5.06 -6.08
CA ALA A 119 18.93 4.10 -6.55
C ALA A 119 18.70 2.94 -5.57
N GLN A 120 19.76 2.44 -4.91
CA GLN A 120 19.64 1.40 -3.89
C GLN A 120 18.93 1.92 -2.64
N GLU A 121 19.27 3.12 -2.18
CA GLU A 121 18.64 3.76 -1.02
C GLU A 121 17.14 4.00 -1.28
N PHE A 122 16.79 4.50 -2.47
CA PHE A 122 15.39 4.66 -2.89
C PHE A 122 14.63 3.33 -2.87
N ASN A 123 15.19 2.27 -3.45
CA ASN A 123 14.56 0.95 -3.43
C ASN A 123 14.39 0.42 -1.99
N SER A 124 15.36 0.65 -1.11
CA SER A 124 15.28 0.29 0.31
C SER A 124 14.13 1.03 1.02
N VAL A 125 14.00 2.34 0.79
CA VAL A 125 12.87 3.14 1.31
C VAL A 125 11.53 2.59 0.81
N MET A 126 11.43 2.22 -0.46
CA MET A 126 10.20 1.67 -1.05
C MET A 126 9.85 0.29 -0.52
N GLN A 127 10.83 -0.58 -0.29
CA GLN A 127 10.62 -1.90 0.32
C GLN A 127 10.18 -1.77 1.78
N SER A 128 10.86 -0.92 2.55
CA SER A 128 10.47 -0.65 3.95
C SER A 128 9.05 -0.09 4.04
N SER A 129 8.63 0.75 3.10
CA SER A 129 7.25 1.26 3.05
C SER A 129 6.22 0.14 2.84
N LEU A 130 6.53 -0.83 1.97
CA LEU A 130 5.67 -2.00 1.76
C LEU A 130 5.52 -2.85 3.02
N ASP A 131 6.63 -3.10 3.72
CA ASP A 131 6.62 -3.90 4.95
C ASP A 131 5.80 -3.21 6.05
N GLU A 132 5.92 -1.88 6.19
CA GLU A 132 5.10 -1.10 7.11
C GLU A 132 3.62 -1.17 6.77
N ASP A 133 3.26 -1.07 5.48
CA ASP A 133 1.86 -1.16 5.04
C ASP A 133 1.30 -2.56 5.33
N ALA A 134 2.06 -3.62 5.04
CA ALA A 134 1.68 -4.99 5.34
C ALA A 134 1.49 -5.21 6.85
N GLN A 135 2.39 -4.66 7.68
CA GLN A 135 2.31 -4.75 9.13
C GLN A 135 1.09 -3.99 9.68
N ALA A 136 0.84 -2.76 9.21
CA ALA A 136 -0.31 -1.96 9.63
C ALA A 136 -1.64 -2.63 9.26
N ILE A 137 -1.73 -3.19 8.05
CA ILE A 137 -2.90 -3.96 7.58
C ILE A 137 -3.12 -5.19 8.47
N THR A 138 -2.07 -5.98 8.69
CA THR A 138 -2.14 -7.21 9.50
C THR A 138 -2.53 -6.91 10.95
N SER A 139 -1.92 -5.90 11.56
CA SER A 139 -2.26 -5.48 12.94
C SER A 139 -3.71 -5.03 13.05
N THR A 140 -4.20 -4.26 12.08
CA THR A 140 -5.59 -3.80 12.09
C THR A 140 -6.57 -4.96 11.87
N LEU A 141 -6.21 -5.93 11.03
CA LEU A 141 -6.95 -7.18 10.86
C LEU A 141 -7.08 -7.96 12.16
N SER A 142 -5.97 -8.20 12.84
CA SER A 142 -5.97 -8.91 14.13
C SER A 142 -6.84 -8.21 15.17
N ARG A 143 -6.80 -6.87 15.22
CA ARG A 143 -7.65 -6.09 16.13
C ARG A 143 -9.14 -6.26 15.80
N LEU A 144 -9.52 -6.17 14.53
CA LEU A 144 -10.92 -6.31 14.12
C LEU A 144 -11.48 -7.71 14.44
N LEU A 145 -10.67 -8.76 14.23
CA LEU A 145 -11.04 -10.13 14.60
C LEU A 145 -11.25 -10.28 16.12
N LEU A 146 -10.39 -9.64 16.93
CA LEU A 146 -10.54 -9.65 18.38
C LEU A 146 -11.82 -8.93 18.82
N GLU A 147 -12.11 -7.77 18.23
CA GLU A 147 -13.34 -6.99 18.52
C GLU A 147 -14.61 -7.76 18.16
N GLU A 148 -14.62 -8.44 17.01
CA GLU A 148 -15.74 -9.30 16.60
C GLU A 148 -15.93 -10.49 17.55
N THR A 149 -14.84 -11.14 17.95
CA THR A 149 -14.88 -12.25 18.92
C THR A 149 -15.44 -11.80 20.26
N LEU A 150 -15.04 -10.61 20.74
CA LEU A 150 -15.51 -10.06 22.02
C LEU A 150 -16.97 -9.57 21.94
N ALA A 151 -17.41 -9.03 20.80
CA ALA A 151 -18.79 -8.61 20.60
C ALA A 151 -19.78 -9.80 20.58
N GLY A 152 -19.31 -11.00 20.27
CA GLY A 152 -20.10 -12.23 20.36
C GLY A 152 -20.22 -12.82 21.77
N ILE A 153 -19.53 -12.24 22.76
CA ILE A 153 -19.58 -12.65 24.17
C ILE A 153 -20.43 -11.61 24.91
N ASP A 154 -21.75 -11.76 24.86
CA ASP A 154 -22.64 -11.06 25.81
C ASP A 154 -22.36 -11.59 27.23
N ILE A 155 -22.07 -10.68 28.17
CA ILE A 155 -21.91 -10.97 29.61
C ILE A 155 -23.27 -10.88 30.30
#